data_AF-M0PAN7-F1
#
_entry.id   AF-M0PAN7-F1
#
_cell.length_a   1.000
_cell.length_b   1.000
_cell.length_c   1.000
_cell.angle_alpha   90.00
_cell.angle_beta   90.00
_cell.angle_gamma   90.00
#
_symmetry.space_group_name_H-M   'P 1'
#
loop_
_entity.id
_entity.type
_entity.pdbx_description
1 polymer ?
#
loop_
_entity_poly.entity_id
_entity_poly.type
_entity_poly.pdbx_seq_one_letter_code
_entity_poly.pdbx_strand_id
1 'polypeptide(L)' 'MVEDRSLDEFAGSDAGGVSDSDDTATDPASDDTPTDVDPAVSTSAWIDAGTDCDRCGERATRGWFDDGDLLCADCAEW' A
#
# COMPACT_ATOMS: atom_id res chain seq x y z
N MET A 1 16.91 11.37 21.38
CA MET A 1 15.56 11.18 20.82
C MET A 1 15.75 11.26 19.32
N VAL A 2 15.47 10.18 18.59
CA VAL A 2 15.48 10.23 17.12
C VAL A 2 14.20 10.94 16.71
N GLU A 3 14.31 12.04 15.98
CA GLU A 3 13.15 12.74 15.46
C GLU A 3 12.68 11.99 14.20
N ASP A 4 11.42 11.56 14.18
CA ASP A 4 10.81 10.95 13.00
C ASP A 4 10.85 11.95 11.84
N ARG A 5 11.40 11.51 10.70
CA ARG A 5 11.50 12.31 9.49
C ARG A 5 10.09 12.47 8.90
N SER A 6 9.60 13.70 8.79
CA SER A 6 8.28 13.98 8.20
C SER A 6 8.18 13.50 6.75
N LEU A 7 7.03 12.94 6.38
CA LEU A 7 6.74 12.45 5.02
C LEU A 7 6.88 13.53 3.95
N ASP A 8 6.71 14.81 4.32
CA ASP A 8 6.88 15.96 3.45
C ASP A 8 8.30 16.11 2.89
N GLU A 9 9.31 15.59 3.59
CA GLU A 9 10.69 15.60 3.09
C GLU A 9 10.90 14.63 1.93
N PHE A 10 10.19 13.50 1.93
CA PHE A 10 10.20 12.54 0.82
C PHE A 10 9.40 13.04 -0.39
N ALA A 11 8.47 13.98 -0.19
CA ALA A 11 7.68 14.61 -1.26
C ALA A 11 8.40 15.78 -1.94
N GLY A 12 9.56 16.22 -1.45
CA GLY A 12 10.13 17.54 -1.73
C GLY A 12 11.20 17.66 -2.82
N SER A 13 11.43 16.68 -3.71
CA SER A 13 12.52 16.75 -4.72
C SER A 13 12.11 16.73 -6.19
N ASP A 14 10.82 16.80 -6.54
CA ASP A 14 10.34 16.89 -7.94
C ASP A 14 9.78 18.26 -8.35
N ALA A 15 9.95 19.30 -7.53
CA ALA A 15 9.59 20.67 -7.93
C ALA A 15 10.75 21.36 -8.70
N GLY A 16 11.27 20.69 -9.72
CA GLY A 16 12.31 21.20 -10.62
C GLY A 16 11.74 22.00 -11.78
N GLY A 17 11.52 23.30 -11.55
CA GLY A 17 11.47 24.40 -12.52
C GLY A 17 10.93 24.14 -13.94
N VAL A 18 9.70 24.58 -14.22
CA VAL A 18 9.26 24.86 -15.59
C VAL A 18 9.59 26.31 -15.96
N SER A 19 10.71 26.50 -16.66
CA SER A 19 10.88 27.64 -17.57
C SER A 19 10.24 27.29 -18.90
N ASP A 20 9.48 28.25 -19.41
CA ASP A 20 8.83 28.34 -20.72
C ASP A 20 9.67 27.73 -21.86
N SER A 21 9.12 26.73 -22.55
CA SER A 21 9.47 26.37 -23.93
C SER A 21 8.35 25.56 -24.56
N ASP A 22 7.63 26.21 -25.47
CA ASP A 22 6.77 25.62 -26.48
C ASP A 22 7.60 24.72 -27.40
N ASP A 23 7.51 23.40 -27.21
CA ASP A 23 7.91 22.42 -28.23
C ASP A 23 6.93 21.25 -28.16
N THR A 24 5.96 21.25 -29.08
CA THR A 24 5.01 20.15 -29.28
C THR A 24 5.73 19.00 -29.98
N ALA A 25 6.65 18.34 -29.28
CA ALA A 25 7.13 17.03 -29.66
C ALA A 25 6.10 16.00 -29.16
N THR A 26 5.18 15.61 -30.05
CA THR A 26 4.39 14.39 -29.86
C THR A 26 5.35 13.21 -29.90
N ASP A 27 5.84 12.82 -28.74
CA ASP A 27 6.39 11.49 -28.51
C ASP A 27 5.28 10.48 -28.84
N PRO A 28 5.49 9.50 -29.72
CA PRO A 28 4.58 8.37 -29.82
C PRO A 28 4.75 7.57 -28.54
N ALA A 29 4.09 8.03 -27.47
CA ALA A 29 3.95 7.34 -26.21
C ALA A 29 3.34 5.98 -26.54
N SER A 30 4.20 4.99 -26.76
CA SER A 30 3.82 3.61 -26.70
C SER A 30 3.51 3.39 -25.23
N ASP A 31 2.23 3.58 -24.90
CA ASP A 31 1.60 3.21 -23.64
C ASP A 31 1.66 1.68 -23.54
N ASP A 32 2.86 1.14 -23.41
CA ASP A 32 3.14 -0.23 -23.03
C ASP A 32 3.15 -0.32 -21.50
N THR A 33 2.31 0.50 -20.86
CA THR A 33 2.03 0.36 -19.44
C THR A 33 1.20 -0.91 -19.31
N PRO A 34 1.68 -1.96 -18.60
CA PRO A 34 0.86 -3.14 -18.36
C PRO A 34 -0.31 -2.70 -17.47
N THR A 35 -1.43 -2.40 -18.10
CA THR A 35 -2.67 -1.94 -17.46
C THR A 35 -3.43 -3.10 -16.81
N ASP A 36 -2.99 -4.34 -17.07
CA ASP A 36 -3.59 -5.59 -16.61
C ASP A 36 -2.55 -6.38 -15.79
N VAL A 37 -2.21 -5.86 -14.61
CA VAL A 37 -1.46 -6.61 -13.60
C VAL A 37 -2.43 -7.01 -12.50
N ASP A 38 -2.51 -8.30 -12.21
CA ASP A 38 -3.26 -8.80 -11.06
C ASP A 38 -2.61 -8.29 -9.76
N PRO A 39 -3.33 -7.52 -8.93
CA PRO A 39 -2.78 -7.05 -7.68
C PRO A 39 -2.55 -8.21 -6.72
N ALA A 40 -1.39 -8.19 -6.06
CA ALA A 40 -1.09 -9.20 -5.04
C ALA A 40 -2.12 -9.17 -3.91
N VAL A 41 -2.53 -10.36 -3.46
CA VAL A 41 -3.38 -10.53 -2.29
C VAL A 41 -2.64 -10.03 -1.05
N SER A 42 -3.30 -9.19 -0.27
CA SER A 42 -2.76 -8.70 1.00
C SER A 42 -2.70 -9.83 2.03
N THR A 43 -1.59 -9.98 2.74
CA THR A 43 -1.41 -11.00 3.79
C THR A 43 -1.95 -10.57 5.16
N SER A 44 -2.24 -9.28 5.33
CA SER A 44 -2.85 -8.75 6.56
C SER A 44 -3.71 -7.54 6.29
N ALA A 45 -4.67 -7.29 7.17
CA ALA A 45 -5.56 -6.14 7.12
C ALA A 45 -5.68 -5.48 8.50
N TRP A 46 -5.82 -4.16 8.49
CA TRP A 46 -6.21 -3.36 9.65
C TRP A 46 -7.68 -3.02 9.58
N ILE A 47 -8.40 -3.27 10.67
CA ILE A 47 -9.85 -3.18 10.75
C ILE A 47 -10.18 -2.34 11.96
N ASP A 48 -10.66 -1.12 11.72
CA ASP A 48 -10.87 -0.10 12.77
C ASP A 48 -11.82 -0.60 13.89
N ALA A 49 -12.93 -1.23 13.49
CA ALA A 49 -13.89 -1.84 14.42
C ALA A 49 -13.39 -3.16 15.04
N GLY A 50 -12.29 -3.71 14.54
CA GLY A 50 -11.87 -5.08 14.73
C GLY A 50 -12.78 -6.09 14.01
N THR A 51 -12.27 -7.31 13.88
CA THR A 51 -13.01 -8.47 13.39
C THR A 51 -12.79 -9.64 14.35
N ASP A 52 -13.75 -10.55 14.42
CA ASP A 52 -13.59 -11.78 15.17
C ASP A 52 -12.62 -12.72 14.42
N CYS A 53 -11.69 -13.33 15.16
CA CYS A 53 -10.78 -14.34 14.64
C CYS A 53 -11.55 -15.64 14.31
N ASP A 54 -11.39 -16.18 13.11
CA ASP A 54 -12.08 -17.42 12.70
C ASP A 54 -11.71 -18.66 13.55
N ARG A 55 -10.54 -18.64 14.22
CA ARG A 55 -10.04 -19.75 15.06
C ARG A 55 -10.47 -19.67 16.52
N CYS A 56 -10.29 -18.52 17.16
CA CYS A 56 -10.53 -18.35 18.61
C CYS A 56 -11.74 -17.46 18.95
N GLY A 57 -12.29 -16.73 17.98
CA GLY A 57 -13.41 -15.81 18.15
C GLY A 57 -13.05 -14.51 18.88
N GLU A 58 -11.78 -14.27 19.22
CA GLU A 58 -11.37 -13.00 19.82
C GLU A 58 -11.36 -11.88 18.77
N ARG A 59 -11.84 -10.68 19.15
CA ARG A 59 -11.71 -9.50 18.28
C ARG A 59 -10.28 -9.03 18.17
N ALA A 60 -9.81 -8.86 16.95
CA ALA A 60 -8.53 -8.24 16.65
C ALA A 60 -8.69 -7.04 15.70
N THR A 61 -8.02 -5.93 16.01
CA THR A 61 -7.93 -4.74 15.14
C THR A 61 -7.01 -4.99 13.93
N ARG A 62 -6.15 -6.01 14.03
CA ARG A 62 -5.30 -6.48 12.93
C ARG A 62 -5.56 -7.96 12.72
N GLY A 63 -5.85 -8.35 11.49
CA GLY A 63 -6.05 -9.74 11.09
C GLY A 63 -5.02 -10.17 10.05
N TRP A 64 -4.68 -11.46 10.07
CA TRP A 64 -3.75 -12.12 9.15
C TRP A 64 -4.51 -13.14 8.32
N PHE A 65 -4.32 -13.11 7.01
CA PHE A 65 -4.94 -14.08 6.11
C PHE A 65 -4.11 -15.36 6.08
N ASP A 66 -4.75 -16.48 6.40
CA ASP A 66 -4.18 -17.83 6.34
C ASP A 66 -5.20 -18.75 5.69
N ASP A 67 -4.87 -19.35 4.54
CA ASP A 67 -5.76 -20.20 3.73
C ASP A 67 -7.17 -19.61 3.44
N GLY A 68 -7.32 -18.29 3.52
CA GLY A 68 -8.61 -17.58 3.34
C GLY A 68 -9.35 -17.25 4.64
N ASP A 69 -8.87 -17.72 5.79
CA ASP A 69 -9.34 -17.34 7.12
C ASP A 69 -8.62 -16.09 7.63
N LEU A 70 -9.31 -15.30 8.46
CA LEU A 70 -8.77 -14.09 9.06
C LEU A 70 -8.46 -14.33 10.54
N LEU A 71 -7.17 -14.58 10.81
CA LEU A 71 -6.68 -14.98 12.11
C LEU A 71 -6.14 -13.79 12.91
N CYS A 72 -6.18 -13.87 14.23
CA CYS A 72 -5.45 -12.95 15.11
C CYS A 72 -3.95 -13.34 15.21
N ALA A 73 -3.13 -12.46 15.78
CA ALA A 73 -1.67 -12.64 15.89
C ALA A 73 -1.26 -13.93 16.60
N ASP A 74 -2.08 -14.36 17.57
CA ASP A 74 -1.84 -15.53 18.39
C ASP A 74 -2.19 -16.84 17.67
N CYS A 75 -3.17 -16.77 16.76
CA CYS A 75 -3.67 -17.93 16.01
C CYS A 75 -2.96 -18.14 14.67
N ALA A 76 -2.32 -17.11 14.12
CA ALA A 76 -1.58 -17.20 12.87
C ALA A 76 -0.39 -18.18 13.02
N GLU A 77 -0.24 -19.08 12.05
CA GLU A 77 0.85 -20.06 12.00
C GLU A 77 2.04 -19.45 11.26
N TRP A 78 2.67 -18.47 11.89
CA TRP A 78 3.83 -17.75 11.35
C TRP A 78 5.14 -18.55 11.45
#